data_AF-A0A4Q2AXZ2-F1
#
_entry.id   AF-A0A4Q2AXZ2-F1
#
_cell.length_a   1.000
_cell.length_b   1.000
_cell.length_c   1.000
_cell.angle_alpha   90.00
_cell.angle_beta   90.00
_cell.angle_gamma   90.00
#
_symmetry.space_group_name_H-M   'P 1'
#
loop_
_entity.id
_entity.type
_entity.pdbx_description
1 polymer ?
#
loop_
_entity_poly.entity_id
_entity_poly.type
_entity_poly.pdbx_seq_one_letter_code
_entity_poly.pdbx_strand_id
1 'polypeptide(L)'
;MDREKIAAHARGQNMRTQALQKQSAARDLSGKQIAIEHKIERLEKALSSLSKDLNHANTWKNELLKLKTKGTRGFHGSRRNKANDNVDQTIGKLNSWLDAHKENKVVMTKKLRELQDQSQNLHSKVLALNNEATVLFSSAAYFLNM
;
A
#
# COMPACT_ATOMS: atom_id res chain seq x y z
N MET A 1 54.45 -20.62 -11.58
CA MET A 1 53.11 -20.40 -11.00
C MET A 1 52.32 -21.69 -11.21
N ASP A 2 51.89 -22.36 -10.14
CA ASP A 2 51.22 -23.66 -10.23
C ASP A 2 49.90 -23.57 -11.00
N ARG A 3 49.63 -24.56 -11.85
CA ARG A 3 48.35 -24.64 -12.60
C ARG A 3 47.14 -24.59 -11.67
N GLU A 4 47.28 -25.11 -10.46
CA GLU A 4 46.25 -25.10 -9.42
C GLU A 4 45.95 -23.68 -8.90
N LYS A 5 46.98 -22.84 -8.71
CA LYS A 5 46.81 -21.44 -8.29
C LYS A 5 46.11 -20.61 -9.35
N ILE A 6 46.47 -20.81 -10.62
CA ILE A 6 45.79 -20.15 -11.75
C ILE A 6 44.31 -20.56 -11.81
N ALA A 7 44.01 -21.84 -11.62
CA ALA A 7 42.64 -22.34 -11.61
C ALA A 7 41.84 -21.88 -10.37
N ALA A 8 42.46 -21.80 -9.19
CA ALA A 8 41.84 -21.24 -7.99
C ALA A 8 41.52 -19.75 -8.19
N HIS A 9 42.48 -18.97 -8.67
CA HIS A 9 42.29 -17.55 -8.92
C HIS A 9 41.18 -17.28 -9.95
N ALA A 10 41.12 -18.05 -11.03
CA ALA A 10 40.03 -17.95 -12.02
C ALA A 10 38.65 -18.26 -11.41
N ARG A 11 38.55 -19.29 -10.55
CA ARG A 11 37.32 -19.59 -9.80
C ARG A 11 36.93 -18.44 -8.87
N GLY A 12 37.89 -17.87 -8.15
CA GLY A 12 37.67 -16.72 -7.28
C GLY A 12 37.16 -15.48 -8.03
N GLN A 13 37.74 -15.17 -9.20
CA GLN A 13 37.25 -14.07 -10.05
C GLN A 13 35.82 -14.31 -10.56
N ASN A 14 35.50 -15.53 -10.97
CA ASN A 14 34.14 -15.88 -11.40
C ASN A 14 33.12 -15.72 -10.27
N MET A 15 33.43 -16.20 -9.07
CA MET A 15 32.57 -16.04 -7.89
C MET A 15 32.38 -14.57 -7.52
N ARG A 16 33.44 -13.76 -7.57
CA ARG A 16 33.35 -12.31 -7.34
C ARG A 16 32.44 -11.61 -8.34
N THR A 17 32.53 -11.96 -9.62
CA THR A 17 31.66 -11.42 -10.67
C THR A 17 30.20 -11.79 -10.42
N GLN A 18 29.92 -13.04 -10.07
CA GLN A 18 28.55 -13.48 -9.72
C GLN A 18 28.02 -12.73 -8.48
N ALA A 19 28.85 -12.53 -7.46
CA ALA A 19 28.46 -11.77 -6.26
C ALA A 19 28.06 -10.33 -6.61
N LEU A 20 28.83 -9.66 -7.48
CA LEU A 20 28.52 -8.31 -7.96
C LEU A 20 27.22 -8.26 -8.76
N GLN A 21 26.95 -9.25 -9.62
CA GLN A 21 25.69 -9.35 -10.34
C GLN A 21 24.49 -9.49 -9.38
N LYS A 22 24.62 -10.34 -8.36
CA LYS A 22 23.59 -10.55 -7.33
C LYS A 22 23.35 -9.28 -6.51
N GLN A 23 24.40 -8.57 -6.13
CA GLN A 23 24.29 -7.29 -5.43
C GLN A 23 23.62 -6.22 -6.29
N SER A 24 23.93 -6.17 -7.60
CA SER A 24 23.25 -5.26 -8.53
C SER A 24 21.76 -5.57 -8.62
N ALA A 25 21.39 -6.84 -8.79
CA ALA A 25 19.99 -7.26 -8.83
C ALA A 25 19.25 -6.94 -7.51
N ALA A 26 19.92 -7.09 -6.36
CA ALA A 26 19.36 -6.72 -5.06
C ALA A 26 19.08 -5.21 -4.96
N ARG A 27 19.96 -4.35 -5.50
CA ARG A 27 19.74 -2.90 -5.56
C ARG A 27 18.54 -2.54 -6.45
N ASP A 28 18.42 -3.17 -7.61
CA ASP A 28 17.28 -2.93 -8.52
C ASP A 28 15.95 -3.33 -7.88
N LEU A 29 15.90 -4.47 -7.17
CA LEU A 29 14.71 -4.91 -6.45
C LEU A 29 14.41 -4.02 -5.24
N SER A 30 15.42 -3.53 -4.53
CA SER A 30 15.26 -2.57 -3.44
C SER A 30 14.65 -1.24 -3.93
N GLY A 31 15.10 -0.73 -5.07
CA GLY A 31 14.48 0.45 -5.69
C GLY A 31 13.00 0.24 -6.03
N LYS A 32 12.63 -0.95 -6.51
CA LYS A 32 11.23 -1.32 -6.74
C LYS A 32 10.44 -1.43 -5.44
N GLN A 33 11.03 -1.98 -4.37
CA GLN A 33 10.41 -2.07 -3.06
C GLN A 33 10.05 -0.68 -2.52
N ILE A 34 11.00 0.25 -2.53
CA ILE A 34 10.80 1.64 -2.09
C ILE A 34 9.65 2.32 -2.87
N ALA A 35 9.58 2.09 -4.18
CA ALA A 35 8.50 2.64 -5.00
C ALA A 35 7.12 2.06 -4.63
N ILE A 36 7.06 0.81 -4.17
CA ILE A 36 5.83 0.19 -3.63
C ILE A 36 5.49 0.75 -2.25
N GLU A 37 6.47 0.93 -1.37
CA GLU A 37 6.29 1.51 -0.04
C GLU A 37 5.72 2.94 -0.13
N HIS A 38 6.22 3.77 -1.04
CA HIS A 38 5.61 5.08 -1.31
C HIS A 38 4.17 5.02 -1.86
N LYS A 39 3.77 3.93 -2.53
CA LYS A 39 2.37 3.73 -2.95
C LYS A 39 1.51 3.30 -1.76
N ILE A 40 2.02 2.43 -0.89
CA ILE A 40 1.39 2.02 0.37
C ILE A 40 1.06 3.25 1.21
N GLU A 41 2.05 4.10 1.49
CA GLU A 41 1.84 5.30 2.33
C GLU A 41 0.77 6.24 1.78
N ARG A 42 0.77 6.48 0.46
CA ARG A 42 -0.24 7.33 -0.19
C ARG A 42 -1.64 6.73 -0.06
N LEU A 43 -1.74 5.41 -0.21
CA LEU A 43 -3.02 4.71 -0.11
C LEU A 43 -3.55 4.66 1.32
N GLU A 44 -2.68 4.50 2.32
CA GLU A 44 -3.03 4.57 3.74
C GLU A 44 -3.54 5.97 4.13
N LYS A 45 -2.86 7.02 3.67
CA LYS A 45 -3.32 8.41 3.86
C LYS A 45 -4.70 8.64 3.24
N ALA A 46 -4.91 8.16 2.02
CA ALA A 46 -6.20 8.27 1.33
C ALA A 46 -7.31 7.49 2.05
N LEU A 47 -7.04 6.26 2.53
CA LEU A 47 -7.97 5.46 3.34
C LEU A 47 -8.35 6.13 4.66
N SER A 48 -7.38 6.77 5.31
CA SER A 48 -7.60 7.53 6.54
C SER A 48 -8.52 8.73 6.29
N SER A 49 -8.26 9.51 5.22
CA SER A 49 -9.13 10.63 4.81
C SER A 49 -10.55 10.15 4.50
N LEU A 50 -10.68 9.12 3.65
CA LEU A 50 -11.97 8.55 3.28
C LEU A 50 -12.77 8.07 4.50
N SER A 51 -12.09 7.47 5.49
CA SER A 51 -12.75 7.03 6.72
C SER A 51 -13.28 8.21 7.54
N LYS A 52 -12.56 9.33 7.59
CA LYS A 52 -13.05 10.57 8.23
C LYS A 52 -14.25 11.14 7.49
N ASP A 53 -14.19 11.18 6.16
CA ASP A 53 -15.28 11.71 5.33
C ASP A 53 -16.55 10.87 5.46
N LEU A 54 -16.43 9.54 5.44
CA LEU A 54 -17.55 8.62 5.70
C LEU A 54 -18.16 8.83 7.09
N ASN A 55 -17.34 9.06 8.12
CA ASN A 55 -17.83 9.33 9.47
C ASN A 55 -18.57 10.67 9.54
N HIS A 56 -18.00 11.74 8.97
CA HIS A 56 -18.66 13.05 8.90
C HIS A 56 -19.98 12.99 8.13
N ALA A 57 -20.02 12.28 7.00
CA ALA A 57 -21.23 12.09 6.22
C ALA A 57 -22.32 11.33 7.00
N ASN A 58 -21.95 10.29 7.76
CA ASN A 58 -22.90 9.59 8.64
C ASN A 58 -23.44 10.48 9.77
N THR A 59 -22.58 11.30 10.39
CA THR A 59 -23.02 12.28 11.39
C THR A 59 -23.99 13.28 10.77
N TRP A 60 -23.67 13.82 9.60
CA TRP A 60 -24.52 14.78 8.91
C TRP A 60 -25.88 14.18 8.52
N LYS A 61 -25.90 12.93 8.05
CA LYS A 61 -27.14 12.18 7.80
C LYS A 61 -28.05 12.14 9.04
N ASN A 62 -27.47 11.86 10.21
CA ASN A 62 -28.23 11.80 11.46
C ASN A 62 -28.77 13.18 11.86
N GLU A 63 -28.00 14.25 11.65
CA GLU A 63 -28.48 15.62 11.88
C GLU A 63 -29.63 16.01 10.93
N LEU A 64 -29.56 15.61 9.65
CA LEU A 64 -30.66 15.83 8.70
C LEU A 64 -31.94 15.10 9.12
N LEU A 65 -31.84 13.86 9.59
CA LEU A 65 -32.98 13.09 10.10
C LEU A 65 -33.66 13.78 11.29
N LYS A 66 -32.88 14.40 12.19
CA LYS A 66 -33.43 15.16 13.33
C LYS A 66 -34.29 16.35 12.89
N LEU A 67 -34.04 16.94 11.72
CA LEU A 67 -34.86 18.05 11.21
C LEU A 67 -36.31 17.62 10.95
N LYS A 68 -36.55 16.33 10.64
CA LYS A 68 -37.89 15.77 10.43
C LYS A 68 -38.64 15.52 11.74
N THR A 69 -37.93 15.29 12.84
CA THR A 69 -38.52 14.89 14.13
C THR A 69 -38.54 15.98 15.19
N LYS A 70 -37.82 17.10 14.98
CA LYS A 70 -37.80 18.24 15.92
C LYS A 70 -39.21 18.84 16.09
N GLY A 71 -39.59 19.17 17.33
CA GLY A 71 -40.90 19.77 17.62
C GLY A 71 -41.11 21.09 16.86
N THR A 72 -42.11 21.14 15.99
CA THR A 72 -42.32 22.24 15.04
C THR A 72 -43.58 23.05 15.36
N ARG A 73 -43.63 23.69 16.53
CA ARG A 73 -44.73 24.64 16.83
C ARG A 73 -44.81 25.68 15.72
N GLY A 74 -45.95 25.72 15.02
CA GLY A 74 -46.20 26.64 13.90
C GLY A 74 -45.66 26.23 12.53
N PHE A 75 -44.88 25.15 12.41
CA PHE A 75 -44.37 24.66 11.12
C PHE A 75 -44.98 23.29 10.77
N HIS A 76 -46.10 23.35 10.06
CA HIS A 76 -46.98 22.23 9.70
C HIS A 76 -47.60 22.42 8.31
N GLY A 77 -48.32 21.40 7.82
CA GLY A 77 -49.01 21.43 6.52
C GLY A 77 -48.07 21.28 5.32
N SER A 78 -48.49 21.76 4.15
CA SER A 78 -47.78 21.56 2.87
C SER A 78 -46.32 22.05 2.88
N ARG A 79 -46.01 23.13 3.60
CA ARG A 79 -44.64 23.64 3.75
C ARG A 79 -43.75 22.68 4.54
N ARG A 80 -44.29 22.02 5.57
CA ARG A 80 -43.58 20.99 6.34
C ARG A 80 -43.34 19.75 5.49
N ASN A 81 -44.34 19.31 4.73
CA ASN A 81 -44.21 18.16 3.82
C ASN A 81 -43.09 18.41 2.79
N LYS A 82 -43.12 19.57 2.11
CA LYS A 82 -42.07 19.94 1.15
C LYS A 82 -40.67 19.98 1.76
N ALA A 83 -40.54 20.47 2.99
CA ALA A 83 -39.26 20.46 3.70
C ALA A 83 -38.79 19.04 4.03
N ASN A 84 -39.70 18.16 4.47
CA ASN A 84 -39.40 16.75 4.70
C ASN A 84 -38.99 16.03 3.41
N ASP A 85 -39.68 16.29 2.29
CA ASP A 85 -39.35 15.70 0.99
C ASP A 85 -37.95 16.12 0.52
N ASN A 86 -37.59 17.40 0.70
CA ASN A 86 -36.24 17.89 0.40
C ASN A 86 -35.17 17.22 1.28
N VAL A 87 -35.48 16.98 2.56
CA VAL A 87 -34.59 16.23 3.46
C VAL A 87 -34.43 14.79 2.98
N ASP A 88 -35.51 14.11 2.59
CA ASP A 88 -35.47 12.74 2.08
C ASP A 88 -34.69 12.63 0.78
N GLN A 89 -34.85 13.58 -0.15
CA GLN A 89 -34.03 13.64 -1.37
C GLN A 89 -32.54 13.83 -1.05
N THR A 90 -32.22 14.69 -0.09
CA THR A 90 -30.83 14.94 0.34
C THR A 90 -30.23 13.68 0.98
N ILE A 91 -30.98 13.01 1.85
CA ILE A 91 -30.57 11.74 2.48
C ILE A 91 -30.39 10.66 1.40
N GLY A 92 -31.25 10.60 0.39
CA GLY A 92 -31.12 9.69 -0.74
C GLY A 92 -29.78 9.87 -1.46
N LYS A 93 -29.45 11.11 -1.86
CA LYS A 93 -28.15 11.45 -2.48
C LYS A 93 -26.97 11.10 -1.58
N LEU A 94 -27.08 11.40 -0.28
CA LEU A 94 -26.04 11.12 0.70
C LEU A 94 -25.82 9.61 0.90
N ASN A 95 -26.88 8.80 0.89
CA ASN A 95 -26.77 7.34 0.95
C ASN A 95 -26.07 6.77 -0.28
N SER A 96 -26.45 7.21 -1.49
CA SER A 96 -25.75 6.81 -2.72
C SER A 96 -24.26 7.17 -2.68
N TRP A 97 -23.93 8.37 -2.19
CA TRP A 97 -22.54 8.77 -1.99
C TRP A 97 -21.83 7.89 -0.96
N LEU A 98 -22.44 7.63 0.19
CA LEU A 98 -21.90 6.79 1.25
C LEU A 98 -21.62 5.36 0.76
N ASP A 99 -22.54 4.77 0.00
CA ASP A 99 -22.42 3.39 -0.46
C ASP A 99 -21.31 3.25 -1.51
N ALA A 100 -21.23 4.16 -2.48
CA ALA A 100 -20.10 4.20 -3.43
C ALA A 100 -18.75 4.37 -2.71
N HIS A 101 -18.68 5.20 -1.67
CA HIS A 101 -17.45 5.45 -0.93
C HIS A 101 -17.08 4.30 0.03
N LYS A 102 -18.05 3.53 0.53
CA LYS A 102 -17.78 2.27 1.24
C LYS A 102 -17.17 1.22 0.31
N GLU A 103 -17.68 1.10 -0.91
CA GLU A 103 -17.12 0.19 -1.91
C GLU A 103 -15.68 0.60 -2.26
N ASN A 104 -15.44 1.89 -2.52
CA ASN A 104 -14.09 2.41 -2.74
C ASN A 104 -13.15 2.08 -1.57
N LYS A 105 -13.61 2.21 -0.32
CA LYS A 105 -12.82 1.83 0.86
C LYS A 105 -12.45 0.35 0.85
N VAL A 106 -13.35 -0.54 0.45
CA VAL A 106 -13.07 -1.98 0.33
C VAL A 106 -12.02 -2.24 -0.76
N VAL A 107 -12.19 -1.65 -1.95
CA VAL A 107 -11.26 -1.78 -3.07
C VAL A 107 -9.86 -1.26 -2.70
N MET A 108 -9.79 -0.08 -2.08
CA MET A 108 -8.53 0.50 -1.60
C MET A 108 -7.87 -0.37 -0.53
N THR A 109 -8.65 -0.92 0.41
CA THR A 109 -8.13 -1.82 1.45
C THR A 109 -7.56 -3.12 0.85
N LYS A 110 -8.25 -3.69 -0.15
CA LYS A 110 -7.73 -4.85 -0.88
C LYS A 110 -6.43 -4.50 -1.58
N LYS A 111 -6.38 -3.35 -2.27
CA LYS A 111 -5.18 -2.92 -2.97
C LYS A 111 -3.99 -2.66 -2.03
N LEU A 112 -4.26 -2.15 -0.83
CA LEU A 112 -3.26 -1.94 0.20
C LEU A 112 -2.61 -3.27 0.60
N ARG A 113 -3.41 -4.31 0.86
CA ARG A 113 -2.89 -5.64 1.18
C ARG A 113 -2.05 -6.22 0.05
N GLU A 114 -2.53 -6.13 -1.19
CA GLU A 114 -1.76 -6.59 -2.36
C GLU A 114 -0.38 -5.90 -2.46
N LEU A 115 -0.31 -4.59 -2.20
CA LEU A 115 0.94 -3.85 -2.22
C LEU A 115 1.85 -4.23 -1.04
N GLN A 116 1.29 -4.44 0.15
CA GLN A 116 2.03 -4.92 1.32
C GLN A 116 2.66 -6.29 1.06
N ASP A 117 1.89 -7.22 0.50
CA ASP A 117 2.40 -8.56 0.11
C ASP A 117 3.51 -8.45 -0.96
N GLN A 118 3.34 -7.56 -1.94
CA GLN A 118 4.36 -7.30 -2.96
C GLN A 118 5.63 -6.72 -2.35
N SER A 119 5.51 -5.79 -1.41
CA SER A 119 6.66 -5.20 -0.70
C SER A 119 7.41 -6.26 0.09
N GLN A 120 6.69 -7.08 0.87
CA GLN A 120 7.25 -8.18 1.65
C GLN A 120 8.02 -9.17 0.75
N ASN A 121 7.42 -9.56 -0.38
CA ASN A 121 8.05 -10.47 -1.33
C ASN A 121 9.33 -9.89 -1.95
N LEU A 122 9.32 -8.60 -2.32
CA LEU A 122 10.53 -7.93 -2.80
C LEU A 122 11.61 -7.87 -1.72
N HIS A 123 11.23 -7.55 -0.48
CA HIS A 123 12.15 -7.52 0.65
C HIS A 123 12.84 -8.88 0.86
N SER A 124 12.08 -9.98 0.87
CA SER A 124 12.64 -11.32 0.98
C SER A 124 13.60 -11.67 -0.16
N LYS A 125 13.29 -11.27 -1.40
CA LYS A 125 14.18 -11.49 -2.56
C LYS A 125 15.48 -10.68 -2.44
N VAL A 126 15.39 -9.44 -1.99
CA VAL A 126 16.57 -8.58 -1.74
C VAL A 126 17.47 -9.22 -0.69
N LEU A 127 16.90 -9.69 0.42
CA LEU A 127 17.65 -10.39 1.48
C LEU A 127 18.33 -11.66 0.95
N ALA A 128 17.60 -12.49 0.20
CA ALA A 128 18.17 -13.71 -0.38
C ALA A 128 19.36 -13.41 -1.30
N LEU A 129 19.21 -12.44 -2.22
CA LEU A 129 20.29 -12.05 -3.14
C LEU A 129 21.52 -11.48 -2.41
N ASN A 130 21.31 -10.69 -1.35
CA ASN A 130 22.41 -10.15 -0.54
C ASN A 130 23.15 -11.25 0.24
N ASN A 131 22.42 -12.25 0.74
CA ASN A 131 23.02 -13.41 1.41
C ASN A 131 23.83 -14.26 0.42
N GLU A 132 23.28 -14.55 -0.77
CA GLU A 132 23.99 -15.24 -1.84
C GLU A 132 25.27 -14.49 -2.25
N ALA A 133 25.18 -13.16 -2.42
CA ALA A 133 26.33 -12.33 -2.76
C ALA A 133 27.41 -12.38 -1.68
N THR A 134 27.03 -12.32 -0.40
CA THR A 134 27.96 -12.42 0.73
C THR A 134 28.72 -13.75 0.71
N VAL A 135 28.01 -14.87 0.56
CA VAL A 135 28.63 -16.21 0.49
C VAL A 135 29.59 -16.31 -0.70
N LEU A 136 29.22 -15.77 -1.86
CA LEU A 136 30.07 -15.75 -3.05
C LEU A 136 31.31 -14.87 -2.86
N PHE A 137 31.20 -13.71 -2.20
CA PHE A 137 32.36 -12.87 -1.87
C PHE A 137 33.32 -13.57 -0.91
N SER A 138 32.81 -14.22 0.14
CA SER A 138 33.64 -14.99 1.08
C SER A 138 34.35 -16.15 0.38
N SER A 139 33.64 -16.88 -0.48
CA SER A 139 34.22 -17.98 -1.26
C SER A 139 35.26 -17.48 -2.26
N ALA A 140 34.98 -16.37 -2.93
CA ALA A 140 35.92 -15.73 -3.85
C ALA A 140 37.21 -15.32 -3.14
N ALA A 141 37.11 -14.72 -1.94
CA ALA A 141 38.27 -14.32 -1.15
C ALA A 141 39.15 -15.50 -0.77
N TYR A 142 38.56 -16.66 -0.42
CA TYR A 142 39.33 -17.88 -0.16
C TYR A 142 40.14 -18.31 -1.40
N PHE A 143 39.50 -18.45 -2.56
CA PHE A 143 40.16 -18.92 -3.78
C PHE A 143 41.18 -17.94 -4.38
N LEU A 144 41.01 -16.63 -4.16
CA LEU A 144 41.96 -15.62 -4.62
C LEU A 144 43.24 -15.57 -3.77
N ASN A 145 43.20 -16.12 -2.55
CA ASN A 145 44.32 -16.12 -1.60
C ASN A 145 45.06 -17.47 -1.50
N MET A 146 44.70 -18.47 -2.33
CA MET A 146 45.43 -19.75 -2.47
C MET A 146 46.61 -19.62 -3.46
#